data_AF-A0A9E5VPF4-F1
#
_entry.id   AF-A0A9E5VPF4-F1
#
_cell.length_a   1.000
_cell.length_b   1.000
_cell.length_c   1.000
_cell.angle_alpha   90.00
_cell.angle_beta   90.00
_cell.angle_gamma   90.00
#
_symmetry.space_group_name_H-M   'P 1'
#
loop_
_entity.id
_entity.type
_entity.pdbx_description
1 polymer ?
#
loop_
_entity_poly.entity_id
_entity_poly.type
_entity_poly.pdbx_seq_one_letter_code
_entity_poly.pdbx_strand_id
1 'polypeptide(L)'
;MKFALTQLDLNKVNHLLEVKNINIAIAEMLQYFFFISEKSEPVHSKEEYLDNLLETCEIDISNPEDFETVEKQIAPYLKQLDESIIINDPYTRCLKIPERKFGEYAFVKQTYQPYQAFAYDDFLVDQEDYREVQKIGYFTKPVEYIALTQNDEVWMSVIPNEIYTHQTPIQNARGHVVTFGLGMGYFVFNAVAKKEVVSLTVVEKDLKIIELFQRLILPQIPQKDKINIVCEDAYSFIKRKHNFDCAYVDLWHNPNDGLPFYISFKNAEENFSKCHFDYWLETSILSLYRRCLLTVIEEQLNGISEDAYLKAKTGEDKVVNELYFKTKDLSIKSYQQLHDLLLDESLKKLINKKK
;
A
#
# COMPACT_ATOMS: atom_id res chain seq x y z
N MET A 1 -6.24 28.25 -1.48
CA MET A 1 -6.07 28.40 -2.94
C MET A 1 -6.95 29.55 -3.41
N LYS A 2 -6.62 30.19 -4.54
CA LYS A 2 -7.50 31.18 -5.18
C LYS A 2 -8.11 30.57 -6.45
N PHE A 3 -9.42 30.33 -6.43
CA PHE A 3 -10.15 29.73 -7.54
C PHE A 3 -10.77 30.81 -8.43
N ALA A 4 -10.52 30.72 -9.73
CA ALA A 4 -11.17 31.50 -10.78
C ALA A 4 -11.74 30.54 -11.83
N LEU A 5 -12.64 29.67 -11.37
CA LEU A 5 -13.21 28.56 -12.14
C LEU A 5 -14.51 28.98 -12.83
N THR A 6 -14.75 28.47 -14.04
CA THR A 6 -16.07 28.59 -14.69
C THR A 6 -17.07 27.65 -14.01
N GLN A 7 -18.38 27.83 -14.26
CA GLN A 7 -19.39 26.88 -13.76
C GLN A 7 -19.16 25.46 -14.29
N LEU A 8 -18.69 25.33 -15.53
CA LEU A 8 -18.35 24.04 -16.12
C LEU A 8 -17.18 23.38 -15.39
N ASP A 9 -16.14 24.14 -15.05
CA ASP A 9 -15.02 23.63 -14.27
C ASP A 9 -15.48 23.21 -12.87
N LEU A 10 -16.30 24.02 -12.20
CA LEU A 10 -16.84 23.69 -10.87
C LEU A 10 -17.64 22.39 -10.87
N ASN A 11 -18.46 22.13 -11.90
CA ASN A 11 -19.19 20.87 -12.01
C ASN A 11 -18.24 19.67 -12.09
N LYS A 12 -17.13 19.79 -12.83
CA LYS A 12 -16.13 18.73 -12.92
C LYS A 12 -15.35 18.55 -11.61
N VAL A 13 -15.04 19.63 -10.90
CA VAL A 13 -14.41 19.56 -9.58
C VAL A 13 -15.33 18.87 -8.58
N ASN A 14 -16.63 19.23 -8.57
CA ASN A 14 -17.61 18.58 -7.71
C ASN A 14 -17.72 17.08 -7.98
N HIS A 15 -17.64 16.67 -9.25
CA HIS A 15 -17.58 15.24 -9.61
C HIS A 15 -16.35 14.55 -8.99
N LEU A 16 -15.16 15.17 -9.00
CA LEU A 16 -13.99 14.59 -8.31
C LEU A 16 -14.19 14.46 -6.78
N LEU A 17 -14.89 15.42 -6.17
CA LEU A 17 -15.21 15.38 -4.73
C LEU A 17 -16.20 14.27 -4.41
N GLU A 18 -17.18 14.05 -5.28
CA GLU A 18 -18.12 12.93 -5.19
C GLU A 18 -17.39 11.58 -5.34
N VAL A 19 -16.53 11.43 -6.36
CA VAL A 19 -15.71 10.23 -6.56
C VAL A 19 -14.82 9.97 -5.35
N LYS A 20 -14.21 11.01 -4.74
CA LYS A 20 -13.45 10.88 -3.49
C LYS A 20 -14.30 10.29 -2.36
N ASN A 21 -15.54 10.74 -2.19
CA ASN A 21 -16.44 10.22 -1.15
C ASN A 21 -16.83 8.76 -1.44
N ILE A 22 -17.12 8.42 -2.70
CA ILE A 22 -17.41 7.05 -3.14
C ILE A 22 -16.21 6.13 -2.87
N ASN A 23 -14.99 6.57 -3.21
CA ASN A 23 -13.77 5.81 -2.96
C ASN A 23 -13.56 5.50 -1.46
N ILE A 24 -13.88 6.45 -0.57
CA ILE A 24 -13.80 6.26 0.88
C ILE A 24 -14.84 5.23 1.33
N ALA A 25 -16.10 5.38 0.92
CA ALA A 25 -17.18 4.48 1.30
C ALA A 25 -16.90 3.03 0.84
N ILE A 26 -16.47 2.84 -0.41
CA ILE A 26 -16.12 1.52 -0.95
C ILE A 26 -14.94 0.91 -0.19
N ALA A 27 -13.92 1.69 0.16
CA ALA A 27 -12.78 1.20 0.91
C ALA A 27 -13.19 0.68 2.30
N GLU A 28 -14.04 1.43 3.02
CA GLU A 28 -14.57 1.03 4.33
C GLU A 28 -15.45 -0.23 4.22
N MET A 29 -16.33 -0.26 3.23
CA MET A 29 -17.21 -1.39 2.92
C MET A 29 -16.42 -2.67 2.62
N LEU A 30 -15.42 -2.60 1.74
CA LEU A 30 -14.59 -3.77 1.39
C LEU A 30 -13.69 -4.22 2.54
N GLN A 31 -13.17 -3.29 3.33
CA GLN A 31 -12.39 -3.63 4.53
C GLN A 31 -13.25 -4.42 5.52
N TYR A 32 -14.51 -4.00 5.72
CA TYR A 32 -15.46 -4.74 6.53
C TYR A 32 -15.76 -6.12 5.94
N PHE A 33 -15.99 -6.21 4.63
CA PHE A 33 -16.23 -7.49 3.96
C PHE A 33 -15.06 -8.46 4.10
N PHE A 34 -13.82 -8.01 3.94
CA PHE A 34 -12.64 -8.86 4.15
C PHE A 34 -12.60 -9.41 5.58
N PHE A 35 -12.79 -8.54 6.57
CA PHE A 35 -12.81 -8.93 7.98
C PHE A 35 -13.90 -9.95 8.31
N ILE A 36 -15.11 -9.75 7.79
CA ILE A 36 -16.23 -10.70 7.98
C ILE A 36 -15.93 -12.02 7.27
N SER A 37 -15.46 -11.97 6.03
CA SER A 37 -15.16 -13.18 5.24
C SER A 37 -14.10 -14.08 5.88
N GLU A 38 -13.18 -13.51 6.66
CA GLU A 38 -12.17 -14.25 7.42
C GLU A 38 -12.75 -14.96 8.65
N LYS A 39 -13.84 -14.44 9.23
CA LYS A 39 -14.42 -14.92 10.50
C LYS A 39 -15.70 -15.73 10.34
N SER A 40 -16.35 -15.64 9.19
CA SER A 40 -17.58 -16.35 8.87
C SER A 40 -17.35 -17.83 8.58
N GLU A 41 -18.44 -18.61 8.61
CA GLU A 41 -18.38 -20.00 8.15
C GLU A 41 -17.99 -20.07 6.66
N PRO A 42 -17.20 -21.07 6.24
CA PRO A 42 -16.78 -21.19 4.85
C PRO A 42 -17.98 -21.35 3.92
N VAL A 43 -17.97 -20.56 2.85
CA VAL A 43 -18.99 -20.62 1.79
C VAL A 43 -18.67 -21.78 0.84
N HIS A 44 -19.66 -22.30 0.11
CA HIS A 44 -19.49 -23.51 -0.70
C HIS A 44 -19.69 -23.31 -2.21
N SER A 45 -20.19 -22.14 -2.63
CA SER A 45 -20.38 -21.81 -4.05
C SER A 45 -19.99 -20.36 -4.37
N LYS A 46 -19.82 -20.07 -5.66
CA LYS A 46 -19.54 -18.70 -6.13
C LYS A 46 -20.78 -17.82 -5.95
N GLU A 47 -21.96 -18.38 -6.13
CA GLU A 47 -23.24 -17.70 -5.98
C GLU A 47 -23.41 -17.22 -4.54
N GLU A 48 -23.26 -18.11 -3.55
CA GLU A 48 -23.32 -17.73 -2.13
C GLU A 48 -22.24 -16.69 -1.75
N TYR A 49 -21.05 -16.76 -2.35
CA TYR A 49 -20.00 -15.76 -2.13
C TYR A 49 -20.41 -14.37 -2.63
N LEU A 50 -21.02 -14.30 -3.82
CA LEU A 50 -21.52 -13.05 -4.39
C LEU A 50 -22.71 -12.51 -3.58
N ASP A 51 -23.63 -13.38 -3.18
CA ASP A 51 -24.77 -13.01 -2.34
C ASP A 51 -24.28 -12.43 -1.00
N ASN A 52 -23.31 -13.09 -0.34
CA ASN A 52 -22.70 -12.58 0.88
C ASN A 52 -21.97 -11.26 0.68
N LEU A 53 -21.28 -11.06 -0.45
CA LEU A 53 -20.64 -9.78 -0.77
C LEU A 53 -21.69 -8.68 -0.86
N LEU A 54 -22.75 -8.88 -1.64
CA LEU A 54 -23.80 -7.90 -1.84
C LEU A 54 -24.52 -7.59 -0.52
N GLU A 55 -24.89 -8.62 0.26
CA GLU A 55 -25.57 -8.46 1.55
C GLU A 55 -24.69 -7.76 2.59
N THR A 56 -23.44 -8.20 2.77
CA THR A 56 -22.53 -7.61 3.77
C THR A 56 -22.18 -6.16 3.45
N CYS A 57 -22.15 -5.83 2.16
CA CYS A 57 -21.86 -4.49 1.67
C CYS A 57 -23.10 -3.61 1.51
N GLU A 58 -24.30 -4.12 1.83
CA GLU A 58 -25.58 -3.42 1.66
C GLU A 58 -25.83 -2.93 0.21
N ILE A 59 -25.33 -3.66 -0.78
CA ILE A 59 -25.43 -3.31 -2.21
C ILE A 59 -26.76 -3.79 -2.78
N ASP A 60 -27.60 -2.88 -3.26
CA ASP A 60 -28.83 -3.20 -3.98
C ASP A 60 -28.63 -3.03 -5.49
N ILE A 61 -28.42 -4.14 -6.21
CA ILE A 61 -28.22 -4.12 -7.66
C ILE A 61 -29.43 -3.60 -8.48
N SER A 62 -30.59 -3.38 -7.84
CA SER A 62 -31.73 -2.70 -8.46
C SER A 62 -31.60 -1.17 -8.39
N ASN A 63 -30.76 -0.65 -7.50
CA ASN A 63 -30.35 0.75 -7.47
C ASN A 63 -29.31 1.01 -8.59
N PRO A 64 -29.55 1.98 -9.49
CA PRO A 64 -28.61 2.29 -10.57
C PRO A 64 -27.19 2.67 -10.13
N GLU A 65 -27.03 3.36 -9.00
CA GLU A 65 -25.73 3.82 -8.48
C GLU A 65 -24.90 2.64 -7.94
N ASP A 66 -25.55 1.74 -7.20
CA ASP A 66 -24.95 0.50 -6.70
C ASP A 66 -24.59 -0.44 -7.86
N PHE A 67 -25.49 -0.57 -8.84
CA PHE A 67 -25.24 -1.34 -10.05
C PHE A 67 -24.02 -0.81 -10.81
N GLU A 68 -23.92 0.50 -11.01
CA GLU A 68 -22.77 1.13 -11.66
C GLU A 68 -21.47 0.90 -10.88
N THR A 69 -21.53 0.98 -9.54
CA THR A 69 -20.40 0.69 -8.66
C THR A 69 -19.92 -0.75 -8.81
N VAL A 70 -20.84 -1.72 -8.80
CA VAL A 70 -20.52 -3.13 -9.02
C VAL A 70 -19.90 -3.34 -10.40
N GLU A 71 -20.53 -2.80 -11.44
CA GLU A 71 -20.08 -2.97 -12.83
C GLU A 71 -18.69 -2.38 -13.08
N LYS A 72 -18.39 -1.22 -12.49
CA LYS A 72 -17.13 -0.49 -12.75
C LYS A 72 -16.01 -0.82 -11.77
N GLN A 73 -16.30 -1.07 -10.50
CA GLN A 73 -15.29 -1.15 -9.44
C GLN A 73 -15.14 -2.54 -8.82
N ILE A 74 -16.20 -3.36 -8.80
CA ILE A 74 -16.14 -4.66 -8.11
C ILE A 74 -15.99 -5.81 -9.11
N ALA A 75 -16.96 -5.98 -10.00
CA ALA A 75 -17.05 -7.14 -10.89
C ALA A 75 -15.83 -7.33 -11.80
N PRO A 76 -15.22 -6.30 -12.42
CA PRO A 76 -14.07 -6.49 -13.30
C PRO A 76 -12.80 -6.95 -12.58
N TYR A 77 -12.73 -6.72 -11.26
CA TYR A 77 -11.53 -6.96 -10.45
C TYR A 77 -11.73 -8.01 -9.36
N LEU A 78 -12.91 -8.62 -9.31
CA LEU A 78 -13.18 -9.82 -8.54
C LEU A 78 -12.67 -11.05 -9.29
N LYS A 79 -11.68 -11.72 -8.70
CA LYS A 79 -10.95 -12.80 -9.38
C LYS A 79 -10.84 -14.06 -8.51
N GLN A 80 -11.23 -15.19 -9.07
CA GLN A 80 -10.78 -16.49 -8.57
C GLN A 80 -9.29 -16.64 -8.84
N LEU A 81 -8.49 -16.76 -7.79
CA LEU A 81 -7.07 -17.05 -7.91
C LEU A 81 -6.82 -18.56 -7.89
N ASP A 82 -5.67 -18.93 -8.45
CA ASP A 82 -5.16 -20.29 -8.44
C ASP A 82 -4.13 -20.44 -7.31
N GLU A 83 -4.24 -21.52 -6.53
CA GLU A 83 -3.37 -21.79 -5.38
C GLU A 83 -1.87 -21.86 -5.74
N SER A 84 -1.56 -22.11 -7.02
CA SER A 84 -0.20 -22.13 -7.53
C SER A 84 0.54 -20.81 -7.33
N ILE A 85 -0.15 -19.68 -7.15
CA ILE A 85 0.52 -18.42 -6.84
C ILE A 85 1.34 -18.49 -5.55
N ILE A 86 0.83 -19.17 -4.51
CA ILE A 86 1.56 -19.38 -3.25
C ILE A 86 2.44 -20.63 -3.36
N ILE A 87 1.90 -21.73 -3.87
CA ILE A 87 2.58 -23.04 -3.87
C ILE A 87 3.84 -23.00 -4.76
N ASN A 88 3.80 -22.27 -5.88
CA ASN A 88 4.92 -22.16 -6.80
C ASN A 88 5.85 -20.98 -6.51
N ASP A 89 5.52 -20.13 -5.54
CA ASP A 89 6.37 -19.03 -5.15
C ASP A 89 7.77 -19.54 -4.72
N PRO A 90 8.87 -18.97 -5.26
CA PRO A 90 10.22 -19.42 -4.95
C PRO A 90 10.58 -19.36 -3.46
N TYR A 91 10.10 -18.34 -2.73
CA TYR A 91 10.35 -18.21 -1.30
C TYR A 91 9.68 -19.37 -0.54
N THR A 92 8.40 -19.63 -0.83
CA THR A 92 7.62 -20.75 -0.25
C THR A 92 8.23 -22.12 -0.58
N ARG A 93 8.70 -22.33 -1.82
CA ARG A 93 9.25 -23.63 -2.25
C ARG A 93 10.65 -23.92 -1.73
N CYS A 94 11.51 -22.90 -1.68
CA CYS A 94 12.92 -23.11 -1.38
C CYS A 94 13.20 -23.10 0.13
N LEU A 95 12.47 -22.30 0.90
CA LEU A 95 12.75 -22.13 2.32
C LEU A 95 11.98 -23.14 3.16
N LYS A 96 12.72 -23.86 4.01
CA LYS A 96 12.15 -24.75 5.02
C LYS A 96 12.18 -24.03 6.36
N ILE A 97 11.09 -23.34 6.67
CA ILE A 97 10.95 -22.58 7.92
C ILE A 97 10.13 -23.42 8.91
N PRO A 98 10.68 -23.82 10.06
CA PRO A 98 9.94 -24.61 11.03
C PRO A 98 8.89 -23.76 11.76
N GLU A 99 7.72 -24.33 12.02
CA GLU A 99 6.71 -23.72 12.90
C GLU A 99 7.22 -23.74 14.34
N ARG A 100 7.73 -22.60 14.81
CA ARG A 100 8.37 -22.50 16.13
C ARG A 100 8.26 -21.06 16.67
N LYS A 101 8.02 -20.95 17.98
CA LYS A 101 8.08 -19.67 18.72
C LYS A 101 9.53 -19.22 18.97
N PHE A 102 9.76 -17.93 18.82
CA PHE A 102 10.97 -17.17 19.06
C PHE A 102 10.64 -15.92 19.88
N GLY A 103 10.46 -16.12 21.19
CA GLY A 103 9.94 -15.07 22.07
C GLY A 103 8.47 -14.77 21.74
N GLU A 104 8.19 -13.52 21.39
CA GLU A 104 6.87 -13.05 20.95
C GLU A 104 6.55 -13.40 19.49
N TYR A 105 7.56 -13.78 18.70
CA TYR A 105 7.39 -14.11 17.29
C TYR A 105 7.15 -15.59 17.08
N ALA A 106 6.36 -15.97 16.07
CA ALA A 106 6.26 -17.37 15.65
C ALA A 106 6.00 -17.49 14.15
N PHE A 107 6.74 -18.38 13.48
CA PHE A 107 6.29 -18.83 12.16
C PHE A 107 5.18 -19.85 12.35
N VAL A 108 4.10 -19.64 11.61
CA VAL A 108 2.91 -20.51 11.63
C VAL A 108 2.44 -20.73 10.21
N LYS A 109 1.73 -21.84 10.00
CA LYS A 109 0.89 -22.00 8.82
C LYS A 109 -0.49 -21.41 9.09
N GLN A 110 -0.95 -20.60 8.16
CA GLN A 110 -2.32 -20.11 8.09
C GLN A 110 -3.01 -20.67 6.84
N THR A 111 -4.33 -20.61 6.81
CA THR A 111 -5.12 -21.17 5.71
C THR A 111 -6.20 -20.19 5.28
N TYR A 112 -6.17 -19.78 4.01
CA TYR A 112 -7.35 -19.17 3.39
C TYR A 112 -8.45 -20.22 3.27
N GLN A 113 -9.64 -19.90 3.76
CA GLN A 113 -10.81 -20.75 3.55
C GLN A 113 -11.36 -20.59 2.11
N PRO A 114 -12.06 -21.60 1.57
CA PRO A 114 -12.80 -21.44 0.33
C PRO A 114 -13.69 -20.20 0.37
N TYR A 115 -13.61 -19.39 -0.69
CA TYR A 115 -14.36 -18.16 -0.88
C TYR A 115 -14.12 -17.09 0.21
N GLN A 116 -13.04 -17.17 0.98
CA GLN A 116 -12.57 -16.04 1.78
C GLN A 116 -12.09 -14.93 0.84
N ALA A 117 -12.60 -13.71 1.04
CA ALA A 117 -12.23 -12.55 0.25
C ALA A 117 -10.95 -11.91 0.79
N PHE A 118 -10.10 -11.43 -0.11
CA PHE A 118 -8.91 -10.66 0.25
C PHE A 118 -8.51 -9.69 -0.85
N ALA A 119 -7.82 -8.62 -0.47
CA ALA A 119 -7.07 -7.82 -1.45
C ALA A 119 -5.92 -8.67 -1.98
N TYR A 120 -5.82 -8.86 -3.30
CA TYR A 120 -4.73 -9.65 -3.88
C TYR A 120 -3.58 -8.83 -4.43
N ASP A 121 -3.70 -7.52 -4.57
CA ASP A 121 -2.67 -6.62 -5.08
C ASP A 121 -3.07 -5.16 -4.74
N ASP A 122 -2.16 -4.21 -4.94
CA ASP A 122 -2.43 -2.77 -4.79
C ASP A 122 -3.55 -2.34 -5.75
N PHE A 123 -4.32 -1.33 -5.35
CA PHE A 123 -5.49 -0.91 -6.12
C PHE A 123 -5.11 -0.12 -7.37
N LEU A 124 -6.07 -0.01 -8.28
CA LEU A 124 -5.94 0.82 -9.48
C LEU A 124 -6.57 2.17 -9.27
N VAL A 125 -6.04 3.18 -9.96
CA VAL A 125 -6.58 4.54 -9.95
C VAL A 125 -6.83 4.95 -11.39
N ASP A 126 -8.10 5.22 -11.70
CA ASP A 126 -8.48 5.80 -12.99
C ASP A 126 -7.87 7.21 -13.13
N GLN A 127 -7.26 7.51 -14.27
CA GLN A 127 -6.54 8.77 -14.45
C GLN A 127 -7.47 9.93 -14.85
N GLU A 128 -8.72 9.66 -15.25
CA GLU A 128 -9.68 10.68 -15.63
C GLU A 128 -10.35 11.30 -14.40
N ASP A 129 -10.88 10.47 -13.50
CA ASP A 129 -11.67 10.90 -12.34
C ASP A 129 -11.09 10.46 -10.97
N TYR A 130 -9.95 9.77 -10.96
CA TYR A 130 -9.32 9.25 -9.74
C TYR A 130 -10.17 8.21 -8.99
N ARG A 131 -11.09 7.53 -9.67
CA ARG A 131 -11.81 6.38 -9.12
C ARG A 131 -10.83 5.29 -8.71
N GLU A 132 -10.96 4.82 -7.49
CA GLU A 132 -10.10 3.81 -6.90
C GLU A 132 -10.77 2.43 -6.99
N VAL A 133 -10.00 1.42 -7.36
CA VAL A 133 -10.53 0.08 -7.61
C VAL A 133 -9.71 -0.99 -6.93
N GLN A 134 -10.27 -1.58 -5.87
CA GLN A 134 -9.67 -2.67 -5.14
C GLN A 134 -9.73 -3.98 -5.93
N LYS A 135 -8.59 -4.65 -6.03
CA LYS A 135 -8.45 -5.99 -6.60
C LYS A 135 -8.84 -7.03 -5.55
N ILE A 136 -9.97 -7.71 -5.77
CA ILE A 136 -10.56 -8.65 -4.81
C ILE A 136 -10.33 -10.08 -5.29
N GLY A 137 -9.76 -10.90 -4.43
CA GLY A 137 -9.37 -12.27 -4.70
C GLY A 137 -10.11 -13.24 -3.80
N TYR A 138 -10.33 -14.45 -4.31
CA TYR A 138 -10.75 -15.59 -3.50
C TYR A 138 -10.17 -16.89 -4.08
N PHE A 139 -10.07 -17.92 -3.24
CA PHE A 139 -9.76 -19.29 -3.67
C PHE A 139 -11.02 -20.16 -3.58
N THR A 140 -11.13 -21.23 -4.36
CA THR A 140 -12.27 -22.18 -4.26
C THR A 140 -11.97 -23.39 -3.38
N LYS A 141 -10.77 -23.46 -2.82
CA LYS A 141 -10.28 -24.53 -1.95
C LYS A 141 -9.48 -23.91 -0.80
N PRO A 142 -9.27 -24.65 0.30
CA PRO A 142 -8.35 -24.21 1.34
C PRO A 142 -6.94 -24.06 0.77
N VAL A 143 -6.27 -22.93 1.06
CA VAL A 143 -4.89 -22.68 0.61
C VAL A 143 -4.02 -22.28 1.80
N GLU A 144 -3.00 -23.11 2.10
CA GLU A 144 -2.04 -22.82 3.16
C GLU A 144 -1.03 -21.75 2.71
N TYR A 145 -0.64 -20.88 3.63
CA TYR A 145 0.44 -19.92 3.47
C TYR A 145 1.24 -19.77 4.76
N ILE A 146 2.48 -19.28 4.63
CA ILE A 146 3.36 -19.04 5.76
C ILE A 146 3.09 -17.63 6.29
N ALA A 147 2.93 -17.52 7.61
CA ALA A 147 2.85 -16.25 8.31
C ALA A 147 3.87 -16.18 9.45
N LEU A 148 4.29 -14.96 9.77
CA LEU A 148 4.99 -14.63 10.99
C LEU A 148 4.00 -13.88 11.89
N THR A 149 3.73 -14.41 13.08
CA THR A 149 2.91 -13.73 14.09
C THR A 149 3.79 -13.03 15.11
N GLN A 150 3.28 -11.95 15.69
CA GLN A 150 3.79 -11.30 16.89
C GLN A 150 2.68 -11.27 17.94
N ASN A 151 2.92 -11.84 19.12
CA ASN A 151 1.90 -11.96 20.17
C ASN A 151 0.59 -12.60 19.67
N ASP A 152 0.74 -13.63 18.83
CA ASP A 152 -0.33 -14.41 18.20
C ASP A 152 -1.19 -13.63 17.16
N GLU A 153 -0.88 -12.36 16.87
CA GLU A 153 -1.44 -11.62 15.73
C GLU A 153 -0.54 -11.73 14.50
N VAL A 154 -1.11 -11.87 13.31
CA VAL A 154 -0.34 -11.92 12.06
C VAL A 154 0.36 -10.58 11.86
N TRP A 155 1.69 -10.61 11.84
CA TRP A 155 2.53 -9.46 11.55
C TRP A 155 2.84 -9.38 10.05
N MET A 156 3.26 -10.50 9.46
CA MET A 156 3.65 -10.62 8.06
C MET A 156 3.23 -11.97 7.49
N SER A 157 3.04 -12.06 6.18
CA SER A 157 2.67 -13.32 5.52
C SER A 157 3.19 -13.39 4.09
N VAL A 158 3.15 -14.59 3.49
CA VAL A 158 3.42 -14.78 2.06
C VAL A 158 2.10 -15.12 1.38
N ILE A 159 1.31 -14.07 1.13
CA ILE A 159 -0.02 -14.15 0.53
C ILE A 159 -0.03 -13.47 -0.86
N PRO A 160 -1.11 -13.61 -1.66
CA PRO A 160 -1.15 -13.03 -3.01
C PRO A 160 -0.84 -11.53 -3.03
N ASN A 161 -1.38 -10.75 -2.09
CA ASN A 161 -1.06 -9.32 -1.97
C ASN A 161 0.44 -9.06 -1.90
N GLU A 162 1.13 -9.73 -0.97
CA GLU A 162 2.57 -9.60 -0.81
C GLU A 162 3.32 -10.02 -2.06
N ILE A 163 2.94 -11.16 -2.65
CA ILE A 163 3.59 -11.69 -3.85
C ILE A 163 3.46 -10.72 -5.02
N TYR A 164 2.28 -10.16 -5.28
CA TYR A 164 2.04 -9.24 -6.40
C TYR A 164 2.68 -7.87 -6.17
N THR A 165 2.48 -7.28 -4.99
CA THR A 165 2.95 -5.92 -4.67
C THR A 165 4.47 -5.80 -4.63
N HIS A 166 5.17 -6.91 -4.35
CA HIS A 166 6.64 -6.96 -4.38
C HIS A 166 7.23 -7.18 -5.77
N GLN A 167 6.45 -7.55 -6.80
CA GLN A 167 6.98 -7.87 -8.13
C GLN A 167 7.74 -6.69 -8.74
N THR A 168 7.15 -5.50 -8.74
CA THR A 168 7.76 -4.30 -9.34
C THR A 168 9.07 -3.90 -8.63
N PRO A 169 9.10 -3.75 -7.29
CA PRO A 169 10.37 -3.51 -6.58
C PRO A 169 11.45 -4.57 -6.86
N ILE A 170 11.08 -5.85 -6.87
CA ILE A 170 12.02 -6.95 -7.18
C ILE A 170 12.54 -6.81 -8.61
N GLN A 171 11.68 -6.51 -9.58
CA GLN A 171 12.06 -6.30 -10.98
C GLN A 171 12.99 -5.10 -11.16
N ASN A 172 12.77 -4.02 -10.41
CA ASN A 172 13.59 -2.82 -10.46
C ASN A 172 14.97 -3.00 -9.81
N ALA A 173 15.08 -3.85 -8.78
CA ALA A 173 16.31 -4.05 -8.02
C ALA A 173 17.52 -4.42 -8.89
N ARG A 174 18.57 -3.58 -8.83
CA ARG A 174 19.84 -3.72 -9.55
C ARG A 174 20.95 -2.91 -8.86
N GLY A 175 22.21 -3.27 -9.10
CA GLY A 175 23.37 -2.57 -8.55
C GLY A 175 23.54 -2.79 -7.04
N HIS A 176 23.92 -1.74 -6.33
CA HIS A 176 23.93 -1.68 -4.87
C HIS A 176 22.53 -1.32 -4.37
N VAL A 177 21.83 -2.31 -3.80
CA VAL A 177 20.45 -2.17 -3.33
C VAL A 177 20.43 -1.94 -1.83
N VAL A 178 19.53 -1.07 -1.35
CA VAL A 178 19.15 -0.97 0.06
C VAL A 178 17.67 -1.26 0.22
N THR A 179 17.29 -1.99 1.26
CA THR A 179 15.89 -2.14 1.68
C THR A 179 15.72 -1.67 3.12
N PHE A 180 14.64 -0.96 3.40
CA PHE A 180 14.25 -0.51 4.73
C PHE A 180 13.09 -1.35 5.20
N GLY A 181 13.32 -2.10 6.28
CA GLY A 181 12.46 -3.21 6.69
C GLY A 181 13.01 -4.53 6.17
N LEU A 182 13.23 -5.48 7.09
CA LEU A 182 13.63 -6.85 6.75
C LEU A 182 12.41 -7.74 6.57
N GLY A 183 11.49 -7.64 7.52
CA GLY A 183 10.32 -8.50 7.62
C GLY A 183 10.66 -9.99 7.60
N MET A 184 9.90 -10.77 6.83
CA MET A 184 10.23 -12.18 6.56
C MET A 184 11.38 -12.33 5.54
N GLY A 185 11.95 -11.24 5.00
CA GLY A 185 13.02 -11.31 4.02
C GLY A 185 12.56 -11.72 2.62
N TYR A 186 11.28 -11.57 2.29
CA TYR A 186 10.70 -11.92 0.98
C TYR A 186 11.35 -11.14 -0.17
N PHE A 187 11.42 -9.80 -0.05
CA PHE A 187 12.15 -8.96 -0.99
C PHE A 187 13.63 -9.36 -1.08
N VAL A 188 14.29 -9.52 0.07
CA VAL A 188 15.72 -9.86 0.18
C VAL A 188 16.04 -11.16 -0.56
N PHE A 189 15.25 -12.21 -0.33
CA PHE A 189 15.39 -13.52 -0.96
C PHE A 189 15.30 -13.44 -2.49
N ASN A 190 14.32 -12.69 -3.01
CA ASN A 190 14.10 -12.58 -4.45
C ASN A 190 15.09 -11.62 -5.13
N ALA A 191 15.32 -10.44 -4.55
CA ALA A 191 16.21 -9.43 -5.12
C ALA A 191 17.67 -9.91 -5.15
N VAL A 192 18.16 -10.57 -4.09
CA VAL A 192 19.55 -11.03 -4.03
C VAL A 192 19.88 -12.08 -5.10
N ALA A 193 18.89 -12.88 -5.53
CA ALA A 193 19.06 -13.92 -6.53
C ALA A 193 19.35 -13.36 -7.94
N LYS A 194 19.04 -12.08 -8.18
CA LYS A 194 19.25 -11.41 -9.46
C LYS A 194 20.74 -11.21 -9.75
N LYS A 195 21.11 -11.42 -11.02
CA LYS A 195 22.50 -11.22 -11.47
C LYS A 195 22.89 -9.75 -11.45
N GLU A 196 21.92 -8.88 -11.68
CA GLU A 196 22.04 -7.43 -11.73
C GLU A 196 22.29 -6.82 -10.34
N VAL A 197 21.95 -7.53 -9.25
CA VAL A 197 22.19 -7.08 -7.87
C VAL A 197 23.60 -7.45 -7.45
N VAL A 198 24.40 -6.43 -7.16
CA VAL A 198 25.82 -6.53 -6.73
C VAL A 198 25.90 -6.78 -5.23
N SER A 199 25.15 -6.00 -4.45
CA SER A 199 25.04 -6.14 -3.00
C SER A 199 23.66 -5.70 -2.53
N LEU A 200 23.16 -6.28 -1.45
CA LEU A 200 21.88 -5.92 -0.85
C LEU A 200 22.10 -5.57 0.63
N THR A 201 21.85 -4.32 1.00
CA THR A 201 21.89 -3.85 2.39
C THR A 201 20.48 -3.83 2.95
N VAL A 202 20.27 -4.47 4.10
CA VAL A 202 19.01 -4.47 4.85
C VAL A 202 19.17 -3.55 6.05
N VAL A 203 18.28 -2.57 6.19
CA VAL A 203 18.18 -1.72 7.38
C VAL A 203 16.99 -2.18 8.19
N GLU A 204 17.24 -2.77 9.35
CA GLU A 204 16.22 -3.29 10.28
C GLU A 204 16.60 -2.88 11.70
N LYS A 205 15.62 -2.44 12.50
CA LYS A 205 15.86 -2.02 13.89
C LYS A 205 15.62 -3.15 14.88
N ASP A 206 14.75 -4.10 14.54
CA ASP A 206 14.36 -5.18 15.44
C ASP A 206 15.40 -6.32 15.42
N LEU A 207 16.19 -6.38 16.49
CA LEU A 207 17.19 -7.42 16.67
C LEU A 207 16.61 -8.84 16.64
N LYS A 208 15.37 -9.06 17.10
CA LYS A 208 14.75 -10.38 17.09
C LYS A 208 14.39 -10.80 15.67
N ILE A 209 13.89 -9.89 14.85
CA ILE A 209 13.64 -10.13 13.42
C ILE A 209 14.95 -10.45 12.69
N ILE A 210 16.01 -9.68 12.96
CA ILE A 210 17.35 -9.93 12.42
C ILE A 210 17.86 -11.32 12.82
N GLU A 211 17.79 -11.66 14.11
CA GLU A 211 18.24 -12.97 14.60
C GLU A 211 17.46 -14.13 13.98
N LEU A 212 16.14 -13.97 13.86
CA LEU A 212 15.26 -14.95 13.25
C LEU A 212 15.61 -15.17 11.78
N PHE A 213 15.78 -14.10 11.01
CA PHE A 213 16.22 -14.17 9.62
C PHE A 213 17.60 -14.83 9.48
N GLN A 214 18.58 -14.40 10.29
CA GLN A 214 19.94 -14.93 10.26
C GLN A 214 20.02 -16.42 10.61
N ARG A 215 19.16 -16.90 11.52
CA ARG A 215 19.15 -18.30 11.95
C ARG A 215 18.38 -19.20 10.99
N LEU A 216 17.24 -18.74 10.48
CA LEU A 216 16.29 -19.61 9.79
C LEU A 216 16.31 -19.42 8.28
N ILE A 217 16.51 -18.20 7.78
CA ILE A 217 16.30 -17.88 6.35
C ILE A 217 17.63 -17.68 5.64
N LEU A 218 18.48 -16.78 6.14
CA LEU A 218 19.77 -16.44 5.54
C LEU A 218 20.66 -17.66 5.19
N PRO A 219 20.75 -18.72 6.02
CA PRO A 219 21.58 -19.88 5.70
C PRO A 219 21.11 -20.66 4.48
N GLN A 220 19.83 -20.54 4.11
CA GLN A 220 19.17 -21.21 2.99
C GLN A 220 19.24 -20.40 1.69
N ILE A 221 19.70 -19.14 1.74
CA ILE A 221 19.83 -18.27 0.56
C ILE A 221 21.15 -18.58 -0.17
N PRO A 222 21.12 -18.97 -1.47
CA PRO A 222 22.33 -19.34 -2.21
C PRO A 222 23.36 -18.20 -2.33
N GLN A 223 22.90 -16.97 -2.57
CA GLN A 223 23.75 -15.79 -2.78
C GLN A 223 23.86 -14.91 -1.52
N LYS A 224 23.79 -15.53 -0.34
CA LYS A 224 23.78 -14.83 0.96
C LYS A 224 24.97 -13.91 1.20
N ASP A 225 26.12 -14.15 0.55
CA ASP A 225 27.33 -13.33 0.71
C ASP A 225 27.16 -11.90 0.15
N LYS A 226 26.13 -11.65 -0.67
CA LYS A 226 25.77 -10.31 -1.14
C LYS A 226 25.01 -9.49 -0.07
N ILE A 227 24.52 -10.14 0.99
CA ILE A 227 23.60 -9.54 1.96
C ILE A 227 24.39 -8.93 3.11
N ASN A 228 24.15 -7.65 3.36
CA ASN A 228 24.64 -6.92 4.53
C ASN A 228 23.45 -6.53 5.39
N ILE A 229 23.51 -6.80 6.69
CA ILE A 229 22.45 -6.40 7.63
C ILE A 229 22.98 -5.28 8.52
N VAL A 230 22.27 -4.16 8.53
CA VAL A 230 22.54 -3.00 9.39
C VAL A 230 21.44 -2.93 10.43
N CYS A 231 21.79 -3.21 11.69
CA CYS A 231 20.88 -3.07 12.82
C CYS A 231 20.74 -1.60 13.20
N GLU A 232 19.80 -0.89 12.59
CA GLU A 232 19.59 0.54 12.81
C GLU A 232 18.14 0.97 12.53
N ASP A 233 17.72 2.03 13.20
CA ASP A 233 16.49 2.75 12.88
C ASP A 233 16.55 3.40 11.47
N ALA A 234 15.51 3.13 10.68
CA ALA A 234 15.43 3.58 9.29
C ALA A 234 15.39 5.11 9.15
N TYR A 235 14.75 5.83 10.09
CA TYR A 235 14.74 7.31 10.11
C TYR A 235 16.12 7.92 10.37
N SER A 236 16.96 7.21 11.13
CA SER A 236 18.33 7.62 11.40
C SER A 236 19.22 7.35 10.18
N PHE A 237 19.03 6.20 9.53
CA PHE A 237 19.79 5.80 8.36
C PHE A 237 19.55 6.71 7.15
N ILE A 238 18.28 7.01 6.82
CA ILE A 238 17.88 7.77 5.62
C ILE A 238 18.38 9.23 5.60
N LYS A 239 18.73 9.79 6.76
CA LYS A 239 19.21 11.18 6.90
C LYS A 239 20.68 11.38 6.48
N ARG A 240 21.44 10.29 6.29
CA ARG A 240 22.85 10.37 5.91
C ARG A 240 23.00 10.23 4.41
N LYS A 241 24.11 10.75 3.87
CA LYS A 241 24.42 10.59 2.45
C LYS A 241 24.84 9.16 2.15
N HIS A 242 24.21 8.56 1.15
CA HIS A 242 24.49 7.20 0.71
C HIS A 242 24.62 7.11 -0.82
N ASN A 243 25.31 6.07 -1.27
CA ASN A 243 25.45 5.74 -2.69
C ASN A 243 24.85 4.34 -2.90
N PHE A 244 23.58 4.31 -3.28
CA PHE A 244 22.86 3.11 -3.70
C PHE A 244 22.24 3.37 -5.07
N ASP A 245 22.08 2.30 -5.85
CA ASP A 245 21.44 2.36 -7.16
C ASP A 245 19.92 2.19 -7.05
N CYS A 246 19.46 1.39 -6.08
CA CYS A 246 18.05 1.17 -5.80
C CYS A 246 17.79 1.15 -4.28
N ALA A 247 16.65 1.70 -3.88
CA ALA A 247 16.13 1.66 -2.52
C ALA A 247 14.68 1.13 -2.55
N TYR A 248 14.37 0.21 -1.64
CA TYR A 248 13.00 -0.25 -1.40
C TYR A 248 12.59 0.06 0.04
N VAL A 249 11.41 0.66 0.21
CA VAL A 249 10.91 1.07 1.53
C VAL A 249 9.64 0.29 1.86
N ASP A 250 9.70 -0.52 2.92
CA ASP A 250 8.64 -1.41 3.39
C ASP A 250 8.63 -1.45 4.93
N LEU A 251 8.01 -0.46 5.55
CA LEU A 251 8.14 -0.16 6.99
C LEU A 251 6.81 -0.13 7.76
N TRP A 252 5.68 -0.33 7.10
CA TRP A 252 4.33 -0.10 7.62
C TRP A 252 3.45 -1.33 7.47
N HIS A 253 2.24 -1.28 8.03
CA HIS A 253 1.26 -2.37 7.92
C HIS A 253 0.27 -2.13 6.79
N ASN A 254 -0.08 -0.87 6.58
CA ASN A 254 -1.09 -0.45 5.64
C ASN A 254 -0.81 0.98 5.14
N PRO A 255 -1.58 1.47 4.17
CA PRO A 255 -1.33 2.80 3.61
C PRO A 255 -1.49 3.95 4.64
N ASN A 256 -2.35 3.80 5.65
CA ASN A 256 -2.62 4.88 6.63
C ASN A 256 -1.44 5.10 7.57
N ASP A 257 -0.85 4.03 8.12
CA ASP A 257 0.36 4.16 8.93
C ASP A 257 1.62 4.37 8.08
N GLY A 258 1.59 3.98 6.80
CA GLY A 258 2.65 4.24 5.83
C GLY A 258 2.78 5.70 5.37
N LEU A 259 1.69 6.46 5.27
CA LEU A 259 1.70 7.83 4.72
C LEU A 259 2.71 8.78 5.41
N PRO A 260 2.81 8.85 6.76
CA PRO A 260 3.84 9.66 7.41
C PRO A 260 5.28 9.23 7.08
N PHE A 261 5.53 7.93 6.98
CA PHE A 261 6.85 7.39 6.59
C PHE A 261 7.15 7.74 5.15
N TYR A 262 6.21 7.57 4.24
CA TYR A 262 6.34 7.93 2.84
C TYR A 262 6.73 9.40 2.66
N ILE A 263 5.99 10.32 3.31
CA ILE A 263 6.30 11.76 3.28
C ILE A 263 7.72 12.03 3.80
N SER A 264 8.10 11.42 4.92
CA SER A 264 9.44 11.60 5.49
C SER A 264 10.54 11.05 4.59
N PHE A 265 10.33 9.89 3.97
CA PHE A 265 11.33 9.23 3.14
C PHE A 265 11.46 9.92 1.79
N LYS A 266 10.36 10.35 1.17
CA LYS A 266 10.40 11.16 -0.07
C LYS A 266 11.22 12.43 0.10
N ASN A 267 11.04 13.13 1.21
CA ASN A 267 11.86 14.31 1.53
C ASN A 267 13.35 13.97 1.74
N ALA A 268 13.69 12.74 2.12
CA ALA A 268 15.05 12.31 2.40
C ALA A 268 15.75 11.66 1.18
N GLU A 269 15.05 11.44 0.06
CA GLU A 269 15.62 10.90 -1.18
C GLU A 269 16.80 11.74 -1.69
N GLU A 270 16.83 13.05 -1.41
CA GLU A 270 17.95 13.94 -1.78
C GLU A 270 19.30 13.50 -1.18
N ASN A 271 19.29 12.67 -0.14
CA ASN A 271 20.50 12.12 0.47
C ASN A 271 21.09 10.92 -0.31
N PHE A 272 20.37 10.41 -1.32
CA PHE A 272 20.74 9.24 -2.11
C PHE A 272 20.98 9.66 -3.56
N SER A 273 22.25 9.81 -3.94
CA SER A 273 22.59 10.32 -5.27
C SER A 273 22.24 9.30 -6.37
N LYS A 274 21.36 9.68 -7.30
CA LYS A 274 20.94 8.86 -8.47
C LYS A 274 20.32 7.51 -8.11
N CYS A 275 19.75 7.38 -6.93
CA CYS A 275 19.07 6.17 -6.48
C CYS A 275 17.64 6.12 -7.01
N HIS A 276 17.21 4.97 -7.54
CA HIS A 276 15.80 4.68 -7.81
C HIS A 276 15.12 4.26 -6.51
N PHE A 277 13.95 4.82 -6.19
CA PHE A 277 13.18 4.43 -5.01
C PHE A 277 11.87 3.77 -5.40
N ASP A 278 11.60 2.63 -4.80
CA ASP A 278 10.29 1.98 -4.77
C ASP A 278 9.74 1.96 -3.33
N TYR A 279 8.42 2.08 -3.20
CA TYR A 279 7.73 2.07 -1.91
C TYR A 279 6.63 1.01 -1.97
N TRP A 280 6.49 0.22 -0.91
CA TRP A 280 5.43 -0.77 -0.81
C TRP A 280 4.04 -0.10 -0.80
N LEU A 281 3.10 -0.52 -1.66
CA LEU A 281 1.78 0.11 -1.78
C LEU A 281 1.83 1.62 -2.10
N GLU A 282 2.79 2.08 -2.92
CA GLU A 282 2.92 3.52 -3.27
C GLU A 282 1.62 4.10 -3.84
N THR A 283 0.89 3.35 -4.68
CA THR A 283 -0.37 3.80 -5.29
C THR A 283 -1.42 4.08 -4.21
N SER A 284 -1.50 3.17 -3.24
CA SER A 284 -2.40 3.35 -2.10
C SER A 284 -2.08 4.59 -1.27
N ILE A 285 -0.80 4.78 -0.95
CA ILE A 285 -0.35 5.92 -0.14
C ILE A 285 -0.60 7.24 -0.86
N LEU A 286 -0.29 7.32 -2.16
CA LEU A 286 -0.55 8.51 -2.97
C LEU A 286 -2.04 8.82 -3.06
N SER A 287 -2.90 7.81 -3.05
CA SER A 287 -4.34 8.02 -3.11
C SER A 287 -4.90 8.56 -1.79
N LEU A 288 -4.40 8.11 -0.63
CA LEU A 288 -4.69 8.78 0.64
C LEU A 288 -4.25 10.25 0.63
N TYR A 289 -3.04 10.53 0.13
CA TYR A 289 -2.55 11.90 0.01
C TYR A 289 -3.40 12.74 -0.96
N ARG A 290 -3.88 12.15 -2.06
CA ARG A 290 -4.79 12.78 -3.03
C ARG A 290 -6.13 13.11 -2.39
N ARG A 291 -6.71 12.18 -1.63
CA ARG A 291 -7.96 12.40 -0.87
C ARG A 291 -7.79 13.56 0.12
N CYS A 292 -6.67 13.64 0.84
CA CYS A 292 -6.36 14.79 1.71
C CYS A 292 -6.32 16.11 0.94
N LEU A 293 -5.72 16.13 -0.26
CA LEU A 293 -5.66 17.34 -1.09
C LEU A 293 -7.05 17.73 -1.64
N LEU A 294 -7.88 16.74 -2.01
CA LEU A 294 -9.27 16.98 -2.39
C LEU A 294 -10.09 17.54 -1.23
N THR A 295 -9.86 17.09 0.01
CA THR A 295 -10.45 17.70 1.21
C THR A 295 -10.04 19.16 1.37
N VAL A 296 -8.76 19.50 1.20
CA VAL A 296 -8.31 20.92 1.20
C VAL A 296 -9.02 21.73 0.12
N ILE A 297 -9.18 21.17 -1.09
CA ILE A 297 -9.87 21.85 -2.20
C ILE A 297 -11.34 22.10 -1.84
N GLU A 298 -12.04 21.09 -1.34
CA GLU A 298 -13.45 21.15 -0.91
C GLU A 298 -13.66 22.21 0.17
N GLU A 299 -12.86 22.18 1.23
CA GLU A 299 -12.93 23.15 2.33
C GLU A 299 -12.64 24.58 1.85
N GLN A 300 -11.68 24.76 0.93
CA GLN A 300 -11.37 26.07 0.37
C GLN A 300 -12.46 26.60 -0.56
N LEU A 301 -13.13 25.73 -1.34
CA LEU A 301 -14.31 26.11 -2.12
C LEU A 301 -15.49 26.51 -1.22
N ASN A 302 -15.62 25.85 -0.06
CA ASN A 302 -16.64 26.16 0.95
C ASN A 302 -16.28 27.36 1.84
N GLY A 303 -15.13 28.02 1.62
CA GLY A 303 -14.74 29.23 2.34
C GLY A 303 -14.25 29.01 3.78
N ILE A 304 -13.78 27.80 4.10
CA ILE A 304 -13.16 27.50 5.40
C ILE A 304 -11.94 28.41 5.63
N SER A 305 -11.86 29.03 6.81
CA SER A 305 -10.80 29.99 7.16
C SER A 305 -9.48 29.30 7.50
N GLU A 306 -8.38 30.05 7.40
CA GLU A 306 -7.03 29.56 7.74
C GLU A 306 -6.94 29.01 9.17
N ASP A 307 -7.73 29.54 10.11
CA ASP A 307 -7.75 29.13 11.52
C ASP A 307 -8.07 27.64 11.71
N ALA A 308 -8.84 27.03 10.79
CA ALA A 308 -9.16 25.61 10.81
C ALA A 308 -7.91 24.74 10.64
N TYR A 309 -6.89 25.23 9.92
CA TYR A 309 -5.67 24.50 9.60
C TYR A 309 -4.53 24.69 10.61
N LEU A 310 -4.74 25.53 11.63
CA LEU A 310 -3.71 25.81 12.64
C LEU A 310 -3.60 24.71 13.70
N LYS A 311 -4.61 23.83 13.81
CA LYS A 311 -4.66 22.77 14.82
C LYS A 311 -4.99 21.44 14.15
N ALA A 312 -4.24 20.40 14.51
CA ALA A 312 -4.51 19.03 14.09
C ALA A 312 -4.98 18.21 15.30
N LYS A 313 -6.07 17.46 15.14
CA LYS A 313 -6.56 16.49 16.12
C LYS A 313 -6.10 15.08 15.76
N THR A 314 -6.02 14.76 14.48
CA THR A 314 -5.63 13.44 13.95
C THR A 314 -4.29 13.50 13.19
N GLY A 315 -3.78 12.34 12.78
CA GLY A 315 -2.65 12.26 11.86
C GLY A 315 -2.98 12.81 10.47
N GLU A 316 -4.19 12.51 9.98
CA GLU A 316 -4.72 13.00 8.72
C GLU A 316 -4.86 14.53 8.72
N ASP A 317 -5.35 15.13 9.80
CA ASP A 317 -5.43 16.59 9.96
C ASP A 317 -4.06 17.25 9.78
N LYS A 318 -2.97 16.61 10.23
CA LYS A 318 -1.61 17.15 10.03
C LYS A 318 -1.27 17.22 8.54
N VAL A 319 -1.65 16.20 7.77
CA VAL A 319 -1.41 16.13 6.33
C VAL A 319 -2.26 17.16 5.60
N VAL A 320 -3.56 17.25 5.91
CA VAL A 320 -4.50 18.25 5.36
C VAL A 320 -4.00 19.67 5.65
N ASN A 321 -3.64 19.97 6.89
CA ASN A 321 -3.12 21.28 7.28
C ASN A 321 -1.82 21.62 6.54
N GLU A 322 -0.91 20.66 6.41
CA GLU A 322 0.32 20.86 5.64
C GLU A 322 0.05 21.11 4.15
N LEU A 323 -0.85 20.34 3.54
CA LEU A 323 -1.29 20.52 2.16
C LEU A 323 -1.92 21.89 1.95
N TYR A 324 -2.75 22.37 2.87
CA TYR A 324 -3.30 23.72 2.84
C TYR A 324 -2.17 24.75 2.75
N PHE A 325 -1.19 24.74 3.66
CA PHE A 325 -0.12 25.73 3.64
C PHE A 325 0.77 25.64 2.39
N LYS A 326 1.03 24.44 1.87
CA LYS A 326 1.80 24.25 0.63
C LYS A 326 1.08 24.78 -0.61
N THR A 327 -0.25 24.87 -0.57
CA THR A 327 -1.09 25.17 -1.73
C THR A 327 -1.91 26.46 -1.63
N LYS A 328 -1.96 27.12 -0.46
CA LYS A 328 -2.88 28.24 -0.21
C LYS A 328 -2.74 29.41 -1.20
N ASP A 329 -1.52 29.66 -1.66
CA ASP A 329 -1.18 30.75 -2.58
C ASP A 329 -1.30 30.38 -4.07
N LEU A 330 -1.63 29.12 -4.40
CA LEU A 330 -1.85 28.70 -5.79
C LEU A 330 -3.09 29.40 -6.37
N SER A 331 -2.98 29.82 -7.64
CA SER A 331 -4.11 30.33 -8.43
C SER A 331 -4.55 29.26 -9.42
N ILE A 332 -5.78 28.77 -9.24
CA ILE A 332 -6.40 27.72 -10.07
C ILE A 332 -7.47 28.38 -10.93
N LYS A 333 -7.27 28.34 -12.26
CA LYS A 333 -8.09 29.05 -13.26
C LYS A 333 -8.85 28.11 -14.21
N SER A 334 -8.63 26.81 -14.11
CA SER A 334 -9.35 25.81 -14.90
C SER A 334 -9.39 24.47 -14.18
N TYR A 335 -10.32 23.59 -14.58
CA TYR A 335 -10.36 22.21 -14.13
C TYR A 335 -9.03 21.48 -14.39
N GLN A 336 -8.43 21.68 -15.57
CA GLN A 336 -7.20 20.99 -15.94
C GLN A 336 -6.05 21.28 -14.97
N GLN A 337 -5.91 22.52 -14.49
CA GLN A 337 -4.87 22.86 -13.52
C GLN A 337 -5.06 22.15 -12.17
N LEU A 338 -6.32 21.94 -11.76
CA LEU A 338 -6.65 21.21 -10.55
C LEU A 338 -6.42 19.71 -10.74
N HIS A 339 -6.86 19.17 -11.88
CA HIS A 339 -6.63 17.77 -12.24
C HIS A 339 -5.13 17.46 -12.30
N ASP A 340 -4.33 18.29 -12.99
CA ASP A 340 -2.87 18.13 -13.08
C ASP A 340 -2.19 18.17 -11.70
N LEU A 341 -2.75 18.91 -10.74
CA LEU A 341 -2.24 18.98 -9.37
C LEU A 341 -2.43 17.66 -8.61
N LEU A 342 -3.42 16.85 -8.99
CA LEU A 342 -3.79 15.58 -8.36
C LEU A 342 -3.05 14.36 -8.96
N LEU A 343 -2.31 14.55 -10.06
CA LEU A 343 -1.48 13.52 -10.66
C LEU A 343 -0.35 13.08 -9.70
N ASP A 344 0.01 11.81 -9.73
CA ASP A 344 1.02 11.21 -8.84
C ASP A 344 2.35 11.98 -8.83
N GLU A 345 2.84 12.37 -10.01
CA GLU A 345 4.07 13.17 -10.14
C GLU A 345 3.95 14.55 -9.50
N SER A 346 2.76 15.16 -9.54
CA SER A 346 2.49 16.44 -8.88
C SER A 346 2.38 16.28 -7.36
N LEU A 347 1.75 15.20 -6.89
CA LEU A 347 1.67 14.85 -5.48
C LEU A 347 3.06 14.59 -4.88
N LYS A 348 3.89 13.80 -5.56
CA LYS A 348 5.30 13.55 -5.18
C LYS A 348 6.11 14.85 -5.10
N LYS A 349 5.94 15.77 -6.07
CA LYS A 349 6.57 17.10 -6.03
C LYS A 349 6.08 17.95 -4.87
N LEU A 350 4.79 17.86 -4.54
CA LEU A 350 4.19 18.62 -3.44
C LEU A 350 4.74 18.17 -2.08
N ILE A 351 4.97 16.86 -1.91
CA ILE A 351 5.64 16.30 -0.72
C ILE A 351 7.01 16.94 -0.52
N ASN A 352 7.82 17.01 -1.58
CA ASN A 352 9.19 17.56 -1.56
C ASN A 352 9.27 19.09 -1.50
N LYS A 353 8.15 19.80 -1.69
CA LYS A 353 8.10 21.26 -1.62
C LYS A 353 8.28 21.72 -0.17
N LYS A 354 9.34 22.47 0.13
CA LYS A 354 9.52 23.07 1.47
C LYS A 354 8.37 24.06 1.75
N LYS A 355 7.91 24.08 3.01
CA LYS A 355 6.84 24.96 3.51
C LYS A 355 7.16 26.44 3.28
#